data_AF-A0A7H8QP71-F1
#
_entry.id   AF-A0A7H8QP71-F1
#
_cell.length_a   1.000
_cell.length_b   1.000
_cell.length_c   1.000
_cell.angle_alpha   90.00
_cell.angle_beta   90.00
_cell.angle_gamma   90.00
#
_symmetry.space_group_name_H-M   'P 1'
#
loop_
_entity.id
_entity.type
_entity.pdbx_description
1 polymer ?
#
loop_
_entity_poly.entity_id
_entity_poly.type
_entity_poly.pdbx_seq_one_letter_code
_entity_poly.pdbx_strand_id
1 'polypeptide(L)'
;MDAEGVEYMLLSLTSPGCQGIPDQKLAEKSATEFNDWLAAEVTKNSTRFGGLAALSMHDPSQAAAELERTVTELNFFGGLVNDFQTMGDGSGKQYYDTPFYDPFWKKVQELDVPIYFHSRYPPAKDLEGHDPKYGGRRHLLGAGVQFHLDLSFHIYSMCSSAVFDRFPRLKIVVGHLGEK
;
A
#
# COMPACT_ATOMS: atom_id res chain seq x y z
N MET A 1 -10.79 -12.65 17.97
CA MET A 1 -9.75 -11.96 18.76
C MET A 1 -9.74 -12.50 20.19
N ASP A 2 -10.80 -12.31 20.98
CA ASP A 2 -10.82 -12.72 22.40
C ASP A 2 -10.58 -14.23 22.63
N ALA A 3 -11.26 -15.09 21.88
CA ALA A 3 -11.09 -16.54 21.98
C ALA A 3 -9.67 -17.02 21.63
N GLU A 4 -8.93 -16.25 20.82
CA GLU A 4 -7.61 -16.60 20.30
C GLU A 4 -6.49 -15.75 20.93
N GLY A 5 -6.80 -14.95 21.96
CA GLY A 5 -5.80 -14.12 22.66
C GLY A 5 -5.20 -12.97 21.83
N VAL A 6 -5.87 -12.49 20.78
CA VAL A 6 -5.40 -11.34 19.99
C VAL A 6 -5.80 -10.04 20.68
N GLU A 7 -4.82 -9.35 21.27
CA GLU A 7 -5.06 -8.15 22.08
C GLU A 7 -5.28 -6.89 21.24
N TYR A 8 -4.60 -6.74 20.12
CA TYR A 8 -4.67 -5.52 19.31
C TYR A 8 -4.60 -5.85 17.81
N MET A 9 -5.33 -5.09 16.98
CA MET A 9 -5.34 -5.26 15.54
C MET A 9 -5.20 -3.90 14.83
N LEU A 10 -4.21 -3.80 13.95
CA LEU A 10 -4.12 -2.71 13.00
C LEU A 10 -4.97 -3.06 11.76
N LEU A 11 -5.91 -2.19 11.44
CA LEU A 11 -6.85 -2.32 10.34
C LEU A 11 -6.36 -1.50 9.14
N SER A 12 -6.67 -1.98 7.94
CA SER A 12 -6.24 -1.35 6.68
C SER A 12 -7.26 -1.57 5.57
N LEU A 13 -7.24 -0.72 4.54
CA LEU A 13 -8.05 -0.91 3.34
C LEU A 13 -7.60 -2.17 2.59
N THR A 14 -8.55 -3.04 2.24
CA THR A 14 -8.25 -4.27 1.51
C THR A 14 -7.78 -4.00 0.07
N SER A 15 -7.03 -4.95 -0.49
CA SER A 15 -6.43 -4.86 -1.82
C SER A 15 -7.48 -4.94 -2.95
N PRO A 16 -7.36 -4.15 -4.04
CA PRO A 16 -6.26 -3.23 -4.35
C PRO A 16 -6.43 -1.82 -3.77
N GLY A 17 -7.51 -1.54 -3.04
CA GLY A 17 -7.79 -0.22 -2.47
C GLY A 17 -7.64 0.94 -3.47
N CYS A 18 -7.05 2.03 -3.02
CA CYS A 18 -6.78 3.21 -3.85
C CYS A 18 -5.82 2.92 -5.01
N GLN A 19 -4.91 1.95 -4.86
CA GLN A 19 -3.97 1.55 -5.92
C GLN A 19 -4.70 0.96 -7.14
N GLY A 20 -5.92 0.45 -6.96
CA GLY A 20 -6.75 -0.04 -8.06
C GLY A 20 -7.48 1.03 -8.85
N ILE A 21 -7.52 2.28 -8.39
CA ILE A 21 -8.31 3.37 -8.98
C ILE A 21 -7.43 4.20 -9.93
N PRO A 22 -7.66 4.16 -11.27
CA PRO A 22 -6.82 4.90 -12.22
C PRO A 22 -7.09 6.40 -12.25
N ASP A 23 -8.28 6.86 -11.83
CA ASP A 23 -8.59 8.28 -11.72
C ASP A 23 -7.98 8.84 -10.43
N GLN A 24 -7.04 9.77 -10.57
CA GLN A 24 -6.31 10.34 -9.44
C GLN A 24 -7.23 10.97 -8.40
N LYS A 25 -8.18 11.81 -8.83
CA LYS A 25 -9.06 12.54 -7.91
C LYS A 25 -9.97 11.59 -7.13
N LEU A 26 -10.48 10.55 -7.79
CA LEU A 26 -11.28 9.52 -7.15
C LEU A 26 -10.43 8.69 -6.17
N ALA A 27 -9.19 8.36 -6.52
CA ALA A 27 -8.28 7.63 -5.64
C ALA A 27 -7.95 8.43 -4.37
N GLU A 28 -7.63 9.71 -4.51
CA GLU A 28 -7.36 10.64 -3.41
C GLU A 28 -8.58 10.80 -2.51
N LYS A 29 -9.75 11.06 -3.11
CA LYS A 29 -11.01 11.18 -2.37
C LYS A 29 -11.33 9.88 -1.61
N SER A 30 -11.17 8.73 -2.27
CA SER A 30 -11.44 7.42 -1.66
C SER A 30 -10.50 7.14 -0.49
N ALA A 31 -9.24 7.56 -0.58
CA ALA A 31 -8.28 7.44 0.51
C ALA A 31 -8.75 8.23 1.74
N THR A 32 -9.08 9.52 1.56
CA THR A 32 -9.57 10.36 2.66
C THR A 32 -10.87 9.84 3.26
N GLU A 33 -11.87 9.49 2.44
CA GLU A 33 -13.15 8.96 2.92
C GLU A 33 -12.98 7.65 3.69
N PHE A 34 -12.10 6.75 3.22
CA PHE A 34 -11.79 5.52 3.95
C PHE A 34 -11.09 5.80 5.28
N ASN A 35 -10.09 6.69 5.29
CA ASN A 35 -9.33 7.01 6.49
C ASN A 35 -10.22 7.64 7.57
N ASP A 36 -11.11 8.55 7.19
CA ASP A 36 -12.06 9.18 8.11
C ASP A 36 -13.06 8.16 8.66
N TRP A 37 -13.59 7.27 7.79
CA TRP A 37 -14.44 6.18 8.22
C TRP A 37 -13.71 5.23 9.18
N LEU A 38 -12.48 4.82 8.85
CA LEU A 38 -11.71 3.90 9.67
C LEU A 38 -11.39 4.52 11.04
N ALA A 39 -11.04 5.80 11.10
CA ALA A 39 -10.80 6.50 12.36
C ALA A 39 -12.06 6.53 13.25
N ALA A 40 -13.24 6.75 12.65
CA ALA A 40 -14.51 6.69 13.37
C ALA A 40 -14.81 5.27 13.90
N GLU A 41 -14.52 4.22 13.14
CA GLU A 41 -14.68 2.83 13.58
C GLU A 41 -13.69 2.45 14.69
N VAL A 42 -12.41 2.79 14.53
CA VAL A 42 -11.35 2.54 15.52
C VAL A 42 -11.69 3.20 16.86
N THR A 43 -12.24 4.42 16.83
CA THR A 43 -12.60 5.17 18.06
C THR A 43 -13.65 4.44 18.90
N LYS A 44 -14.49 3.57 18.32
CA LYS A 44 -15.47 2.77 19.07
C LYS A 44 -14.80 1.78 20.02
N ASN A 45 -13.56 1.38 19.76
CA ASN A 45 -12.77 0.55 20.65
C ASN A 45 -11.25 0.71 20.41
N SER A 46 -10.73 1.89 20.71
CA SER A 46 -9.32 2.26 20.47
C SER A 46 -8.32 1.46 21.31
N THR A 47 -8.78 0.78 22.36
CA THR A 47 -7.93 -0.14 23.15
C THR A 47 -7.64 -1.46 22.44
N ARG A 48 -8.39 -1.79 21.38
CA ARG A 48 -8.28 -3.07 20.64
C ARG A 48 -7.94 -2.88 19.16
N PHE A 49 -8.17 -1.69 18.61
CA PHE A 49 -7.99 -1.40 17.19
C PHE A 49 -7.17 -0.14 16.97
N GLY A 50 -6.42 -0.15 15.87
CA GLY A 50 -5.73 1.01 15.31
C GLY A 50 -5.85 1.00 13.78
N GLY A 51 -5.49 2.10 13.13
CA GLY A 51 -5.57 2.25 11.67
C GLY A 51 -4.21 2.37 10.99
N LEU A 52 -4.14 1.87 9.76
CA LEU A 52 -3.10 2.19 8.78
C LEU A 52 -3.76 2.98 7.64
N ALA A 53 -3.11 4.07 7.25
CA ALA A 53 -3.61 4.97 6.21
C ALA A 53 -3.72 4.26 4.86
N ALA A 54 -4.88 4.37 4.23
CA ALA A 54 -5.01 4.21 2.79
C ALA A 54 -4.47 5.47 2.12
N LEU A 55 -3.70 5.29 1.05
CA LEU A 55 -3.06 6.39 0.33
C LEU A 55 -3.32 6.25 -1.16
N SER A 56 -3.69 7.34 -1.81
CA SER A 56 -3.55 7.47 -3.26
C SER A 56 -2.08 7.71 -3.55
N MET A 57 -1.48 6.88 -4.40
CA MET A 57 -0.05 7.00 -4.72
C MET A 57 0.19 7.63 -6.09
N HIS A 58 -0.82 8.30 -6.67
CA HIS A 58 -0.69 9.04 -7.94
C HIS A 58 0.28 10.23 -7.82
N ASP A 59 0.19 10.98 -6.72
CA ASP A 59 1.06 12.11 -6.41
C ASP A 59 1.74 11.89 -5.04
N PRO A 60 3.08 11.79 -4.99
CA PRO A 60 3.82 11.54 -3.76
C PRO A 60 3.69 12.67 -2.74
N SER A 61 3.46 13.91 -3.18
CA SER A 61 3.27 15.05 -2.27
C SER A 61 1.87 15.01 -1.64
N GLN A 62 0.84 14.62 -2.41
CA GLN A 62 -0.50 14.41 -1.88
C GLN A 62 -0.53 13.23 -0.92
N ALA A 63 0.09 12.10 -1.28
CA ALA A 63 0.20 10.93 -0.43
C ALA A 63 0.91 11.25 0.89
N ALA A 64 1.97 12.07 0.84
CA ALA A 64 2.70 12.53 2.01
C ALA A 64 1.81 13.37 2.94
N ALA A 65 1.03 14.29 2.37
CA ALA A 65 0.11 15.13 3.13
C ALA A 65 -1.01 14.32 3.80
N GLU A 66 -1.59 13.34 3.09
CA GLU A 66 -2.61 12.47 3.67
C GLU A 66 -2.04 11.54 4.75
N LEU A 67 -0.82 11.03 4.58
CA LEU A 67 -0.12 10.28 5.63
C LEU A 67 0.13 11.15 6.87
N GLU A 68 0.62 12.39 6.68
CA GLU A 68 0.83 13.33 7.78
C GLU A 68 -0.48 13.62 8.53
N ARG A 69 -1.58 13.90 7.81
CA ARG A 69 -2.90 14.10 8.39
C ARG A 69 -3.36 12.89 9.21
N THR A 70 -3.32 11.70 8.62
CA THR A 70 -3.78 10.47 9.30
C THR A 70 -2.96 10.13 10.54
N VAL A 71 -1.64 10.32 10.50
CA VAL A 71 -0.76 10.08 11.65
C VAL A 71 -0.98 11.12 12.74
N THR A 72 -1.04 12.41 12.39
CA THR A 72 -1.06 13.50 13.38
C THR A 72 -2.44 13.86 13.90
N GLU A 73 -3.49 13.69 13.09
CA GLU A 73 -4.86 14.05 13.44
C GLU A 73 -5.73 12.83 13.78
N LEU A 74 -5.50 11.69 13.11
CA LEU A 74 -6.31 10.47 13.29
C LEU A 74 -5.62 9.38 14.14
N ASN A 75 -4.38 9.63 14.60
CA ASN A 75 -3.58 8.69 15.39
C ASN A 75 -3.33 7.34 14.71
N PHE A 76 -3.20 7.34 13.38
CA PHE A 76 -2.83 6.13 12.64
C PHE A 76 -1.37 5.77 12.86
N PHE A 77 -1.07 4.47 12.80
CA PHE A 77 0.26 3.90 13.10
C PHE A 77 1.21 3.89 11.90
N GLY A 78 0.80 4.45 10.76
CA GLY A 78 1.52 4.41 9.49
C GLY A 78 0.58 4.27 8.31
N GLY A 79 1.07 3.74 7.20
CA GLY A 79 0.29 3.52 5.98
C GLY A 79 0.36 2.08 5.48
N LEU A 80 -0.61 1.68 4.66
CA LEU A 80 -0.55 0.45 3.88
C LEU A 80 -0.85 0.76 2.41
N VAL A 81 0.03 0.30 1.52
CA VAL A 81 -0.13 0.42 0.07
C VAL A 81 -0.20 -0.96 -0.56
N ASN A 82 -1.11 -1.12 -1.51
CA ASN A 82 -1.30 -2.37 -2.24
C ASN A 82 -0.46 -2.37 -3.52
N ASP A 83 0.83 -2.66 -3.38
CA ASP A 83 1.82 -2.69 -4.47
C ASP A 83 1.82 -1.38 -5.30
N PHE A 84 1.89 -1.42 -6.63
CA PHE A 84 1.93 -0.25 -7.50
C PHE A 84 0.58 0.46 -7.66
N GLN A 85 0.63 1.76 -7.96
CA GLN A 85 -0.54 2.54 -8.36
C GLN A 85 -0.90 2.24 -9.81
N THR A 86 -2.17 1.91 -10.08
CA THR A 86 -2.69 1.82 -11.44
C THR A 86 -2.87 3.21 -12.02
N MET A 87 -2.36 3.43 -13.24
CA MET A 87 -2.36 4.71 -13.94
C MET A 87 -3.06 4.63 -15.31
N GLY A 88 -3.43 5.79 -15.85
CA GLY A 88 -3.93 5.94 -17.21
C GLY A 88 -5.24 5.20 -17.43
N ASP A 89 -5.32 4.41 -18.49
CA ASP A 89 -6.53 3.66 -18.86
C ASP A 89 -6.70 2.34 -18.08
N GLY A 90 -5.93 2.14 -17.01
CA GLY A 90 -5.92 0.93 -16.20
C GLY A 90 -4.78 -0.05 -16.51
N SER A 91 -3.92 0.23 -17.50
CA SER A 91 -2.74 -0.61 -17.79
C SER A 91 -1.43 -0.07 -17.21
N GLY A 92 -1.36 1.22 -16.88
CA GLY A 92 -0.16 1.85 -16.35
C GLY A 92 0.14 1.37 -14.93
N LYS A 93 1.42 1.18 -14.62
CA LYS A 93 1.90 0.82 -13.28
C LYS A 93 2.92 1.84 -12.83
N GLN A 94 2.67 2.47 -11.69
CA GLN A 94 3.62 3.38 -11.07
C GLN A 94 4.16 2.78 -9.79
N TYR A 95 5.45 2.44 -9.83
CA TYR A 95 6.23 1.92 -8.71
C TYR A 95 6.92 3.06 -7.95
N TYR A 96 7.25 2.79 -6.69
CA TYR A 96 7.58 3.82 -5.71
C TYR A 96 9.09 3.93 -5.45
N ASP A 97 9.91 3.42 -6.36
CA ASP A 97 11.37 3.30 -6.21
C ASP A 97 12.16 4.47 -6.84
N THR A 98 11.51 5.31 -7.64
CA THR A 98 12.15 6.41 -8.37
C THR A 98 12.26 7.70 -7.52
N PRO A 99 13.18 8.64 -7.86
CA PRO A 99 13.28 9.94 -7.18
C PRO A 99 12.00 10.79 -7.17
N PHE A 100 11.04 10.46 -8.05
CA PHE A 100 9.71 11.08 -8.01
C PHE A 100 9.06 10.90 -6.63
N TYR A 101 9.23 9.75 -5.97
CA TYR A 101 8.67 9.46 -4.65
C TYR A 101 9.53 9.93 -3.46
N ASP A 102 10.67 10.57 -3.70
CA ASP A 102 11.53 11.10 -2.62
C ASP A 102 10.78 12.05 -1.66
N PRO A 103 9.84 12.93 -2.10
CA PRO A 103 9.02 13.72 -1.18
C PRO A 103 8.18 12.88 -0.21
N PHE A 104 7.62 11.77 -0.71
CA PHE A 104 6.86 10.84 0.10
C PHE A 104 7.77 10.14 1.12
N TRP A 105 8.87 9.55 0.67
CA TRP A 105 9.80 8.85 1.56
C TRP A 105 10.44 9.76 2.61
N LYS A 106 10.74 11.01 2.23
CA LYS A 106 11.18 12.02 3.17
C LYS A 106 10.14 12.23 4.26
N LYS A 107 8.87 12.40 3.91
CA LYS A 107 7.78 12.61 4.90
C LYS A 107 7.57 11.38 5.78
N VAL A 108 7.59 10.16 5.22
CA VAL A 108 7.52 8.92 6.02
C VAL A 108 8.63 8.88 7.06
N GLN A 109 9.86 9.23 6.67
CA GLN A 109 11.00 9.28 7.57
C GLN A 109 10.90 10.40 8.63
N GLU A 110 10.30 11.55 8.29
CA GLU A 110 10.03 12.64 9.24
C GLU A 110 8.99 12.25 10.29
N LEU A 111 7.94 11.53 9.89
CA LEU A 111 6.88 11.03 10.78
C LEU A 111 7.32 9.81 11.61
N ASP A 112 8.41 9.15 11.22
CA ASP A 112 8.96 7.95 11.86
C ASP A 112 7.99 6.74 11.94
N VAL A 113 7.06 6.66 10.98
CA VAL A 113 6.06 5.59 10.88
C VAL A 113 6.40 4.57 9.78
N PRO A 114 5.97 3.30 9.90
CA PRO A 114 6.12 2.30 8.86
C PRO A 114 5.15 2.49 7.69
N ILE A 115 5.57 2.04 6.50
CA ILE A 115 4.67 1.75 5.38
C ILE A 115 4.64 0.24 5.15
N TYR A 116 3.46 -0.35 5.28
CA TYR A 116 3.22 -1.75 4.95
C TYR A 116 2.98 -1.89 3.44
N PHE A 117 3.75 -2.76 2.81
CA PHE A 117 3.57 -3.15 1.41
C PHE A 117 2.78 -4.46 1.36
N HIS A 118 1.58 -4.40 0.80
CA HIS A 118 0.68 -5.54 0.65
C HIS A 118 0.51 -5.87 -0.84
N SER A 119 0.36 -7.15 -1.18
CA SER A 119 0.23 -7.57 -2.57
C SER A 119 -1.15 -7.26 -3.16
N ARG A 120 -1.27 -7.39 -4.48
CA ARG A 120 -2.55 -7.25 -5.19
C ARG A 120 -2.63 -8.21 -6.36
N TYR A 121 -3.85 -8.42 -6.84
CA TYR A 121 -4.05 -9.02 -8.16
C TYR A 121 -3.60 -8.06 -9.26
N PRO A 122 -3.07 -8.58 -10.38
CA PRO A 122 -2.72 -7.75 -11.52
C PRO A 122 -3.99 -7.12 -12.13
N PRO A 123 -3.87 -5.95 -12.77
CA PRO A 123 -4.93 -5.37 -13.58
C PRO A 123 -5.54 -6.40 -14.54
N ALA A 124 -6.86 -6.35 -14.73
CA ALA A 124 -7.56 -7.31 -15.60
C ALA A 124 -6.97 -7.36 -17.02
N LYS A 125 -6.54 -6.20 -17.55
CA LYS A 125 -5.87 -6.07 -18.85
C LYS A 125 -4.58 -6.89 -18.96
N ASP A 126 -3.84 -7.08 -17.87
CA ASP A 126 -2.61 -7.90 -17.87
C ASP A 126 -2.91 -9.41 -17.98
N LEU A 127 -4.18 -9.80 -17.79
CA LEU A 127 -4.68 -11.16 -17.90
C LEU A 127 -5.38 -11.42 -19.25
N GLU A 128 -5.49 -10.39 -20.09
CA GLU A 128 -6.09 -10.45 -21.42
C GLU A 128 -5.00 -10.63 -22.51
N GLY A 129 -5.40 -11.02 -23.72
CA GLY A 129 -4.50 -11.19 -24.87
C GLY A 129 -4.08 -12.64 -25.16
N HIS A 130 -3.20 -12.81 -26.15
CA HIS A 130 -2.71 -14.12 -26.60
C HIS A 130 -1.47 -14.54 -25.79
N ASP A 131 -1.66 -15.48 -24.86
CA ASP A 131 -0.66 -16.02 -23.91
C ASP A 131 -0.12 -15.03 -22.86
N PRO A 132 -0.97 -14.45 -21.99
CA PRO A 132 -0.49 -13.62 -20.88
C PRO A 132 0.28 -14.47 -19.85
N LYS A 133 1.16 -13.84 -19.04
CA LYS A 133 2.02 -14.50 -18.02
C LYS A 133 1.30 -15.61 -17.25
N TYR A 134 0.07 -15.34 -16.81
CA TYR A 134 -0.76 -16.26 -16.02
C TYR A 134 -1.88 -16.96 -16.81
N GLY A 135 -1.98 -16.79 -18.14
CA GLY A 135 -3.08 -17.21 -19.02
C GLY A 135 -3.88 -18.45 -18.60
N GLY A 136 -3.49 -19.65 -19.06
CA GLY A 136 -4.10 -20.90 -18.61
C GLY A 136 -3.71 -21.30 -17.17
N ARG A 137 -2.80 -20.56 -16.53
CA ARG A 137 -2.18 -20.86 -15.24
C ARG A 137 -2.83 -20.05 -14.11
N ARG A 138 -4.15 -19.82 -14.19
CA ARG A 138 -4.89 -18.98 -13.23
C ARG A 138 -4.80 -19.46 -11.78
N HIS A 139 -4.50 -20.74 -11.55
CA HIS A 139 -4.25 -21.31 -10.22
C HIS A 139 -3.00 -20.73 -9.53
N LEU A 140 -2.12 -20.04 -10.27
CA LEU A 140 -0.97 -19.31 -9.72
C LEU A 140 -1.31 -17.87 -9.30
N LEU A 141 -2.50 -17.36 -9.65
CA LEU A 141 -2.93 -16.02 -9.23
C LEU A 141 -3.22 -16.00 -7.73
N GLY A 142 -2.94 -14.87 -7.08
CA GLY A 142 -3.18 -14.70 -5.66
C GLY A 142 -2.01 -15.18 -4.78
N ALA A 143 -2.36 -15.49 -3.53
CA ALA A 143 -1.40 -15.78 -2.45
C ALA A 143 -0.52 -17.02 -2.70
N GLY A 144 -0.95 -17.96 -3.55
CA GLY A 144 -0.19 -19.17 -3.83
C GLY A 144 1.14 -18.89 -4.52
N VAL A 145 1.17 -17.96 -5.47
CA VAL A 145 2.39 -17.62 -6.23
C VAL A 145 2.47 -16.15 -6.63
N GLN A 146 1.48 -15.63 -7.35
CA GLN A 146 1.59 -14.33 -8.00
C GLN A 146 1.85 -13.17 -7.02
N PHE A 147 1.24 -13.19 -5.83
CA PHE A 147 1.39 -12.11 -4.84
C PHE A 147 2.83 -11.91 -4.38
N HIS A 148 3.58 -13.00 -4.11
CA HIS A 148 4.96 -12.86 -3.64
C HIS A 148 5.90 -12.47 -4.78
N LEU A 149 5.71 -13.01 -6.00
CA LEU A 149 6.55 -12.68 -7.15
C LEU A 149 6.44 -11.20 -7.53
N ASP A 150 5.23 -10.67 -7.56
CA ASP A 150 5.02 -9.30 -8.02
C ASP A 150 5.41 -8.29 -6.93
N LEU A 151 5.09 -8.56 -5.65
CA LEU A 151 5.48 -7.65 -4.57
C LEU A 151 6.99 -7.68 -4.28
N SER A 152 7.63 -8.86 -4.32
CA SER A 152 9.09 -8.95 -4.17
C SER A 152 9.82 -8.15 -5.24
N PHE A 153 9.33 -8.13 -6.49
CA PHE A 153 9.89 -7.28 -7.54
C PHE A 153 9.88 -5.78 -7.17
N HIS A 154 8.79 -5.28 -6.59
CA HIS A 154 8.70 -3.89 -6.15
C HIS A 154 9.69 -3.61 -5.02
N ILE A 155 9.78 -4.50 -4.02
CA ILE A 155 10.73 -4.35 -2.91
C ILE A 155 12.17 -4.40 -3.40
N TYR A 156 12.52 -5.32 -4.31
CA TYR A 156 13.84 -5.36 -4.94
C TYR A 156 14.13 -4.08 -5.72
N SER A 157 13.16 -3.54 -6.45
CA SER A 157 13.31 -2.26 -7.16
C SER A 157 13.65 -1.13 -6.19
N MET A 158 12.95 -1.02 -5.06
CA MET A 158 13.26 -0.02 -4.03
C MET A 158 14.69 -0.17 -3.46
N CYS A 159 15.12 -1.40 -3.20
CA CYS A 159 16.47 -1.71 -2.75
C CYS A 159 17.53 -1.32 -3.80
N SER A 160 17.35 -1.75 -5.06
CA SER A 160 18.32 -1.51 -6.13
C SER A 160 18.35 -0.06 -6.59
N SER A 161 17.24 0.66 -6.45
CA SER A 161 17.12 2.09 -6.75
C SER A 161 17.59 2.98 -5.59
N ALA A 162 18.27 2.42 -4.58
CA ALA A 162 18.90 3.14 -3.48
C ALA A 162 17.94 3.99 -2.64
N VAL A 163 16.65 3.61 -2.55
CA VAL A 163 15.66 4.35 -1.72
C VAL A 163 16.11 4.36 -0.26
N PHE A 164 16.55 3.21 0.26
CA PHE A 164 17.01 3.06 1.63
C PHE A 164 18.36 3.74 1.89
N ASP A 165 19.18 3.98 0.87
CA ASP A 165 20.42 4.77 1.01
C ASP A 165 20.10 6.26 1.14
N ARG A 166 19.11 6.75 0.38
CA ARG A 166 18.63 8.15 0.47
C ARG A 166 17.83 8.39 1.75
N PHE A 167 17.11 7.40 2.25
CA PHE A 167 16.25 7.47 3.43
C PHE A 167 16.58 6.34 4.44
N PRO A 168 17.73 6.42 5.14
CA PRO A 168 18.27 5.31 5.94
C PRO A 168 17.47 4.97 7.21
N ARG A 169 16.49 5.80 7.59
CA ARG A 169 15.57 5.50 8.71
C ARG A 169 14.17 5.08 8.24
N LEU A 170 13.97 4.90 6.93
CA LEU A 170 12.68 4.45 6.39
C LEU A 170 12.36 3.05 6.93
N LYS A 171 11.13 2.88 7.42
CA LYS A 171 10.62 1.60 7.93
C LYS A 171 9.61 1.05 6.94
N ILE A 172 9.94 -0.09 6.32
CA ILE A 172 9.01 -0.82 5.44
C ILE A 172 8.66 -2.14 6.11
N VAL A 173 7.37 -2.49 6.08
CA VAL A 173 6.86 -3.78 6.55
C VAL A 173 6.38 -4.56 5.34
N VAL A 174 6.78 -5.83 5.26
CA VAL A 174 6.40 -6.73 4.18
C VAL A 174 5.73 -7.96 4.78
N GLY A 175 4.55 -8.31 4.26
CA GLY A 175 3.76 -9.45 4.71
C GLY A 175 4.37 -10.80 4.35
N HIS A 176 3.62 -11.86 4.65
CA HIS A 176 3.88 -13.22 4.15
C HIS A 176 5.34 -13.70 4.31
N LEU A 177 5.95 -13.44 5.48
CA LEU A 177 7.36 -13.74 5.79
C LEU A 177 8.39 -13.05 4.87
N GLY A 178 8.03 -11.88 4.36
CA GLY A 178 8.87 -11.04 3.51
C GLY A 178 8.76 -11.32 2.02
N GLU A 179 7.66 -11.95 1.57
CA GLU A 179 7.45 -12.39 0.18
C GLU A 179 8.62 -13.24 -0.37
N LYS A 180 9.10 -14.16 0.46
CA LYS A 180 10.24 -15.05 0.17
C LYS A 180 9.82 -16.42 -0.33
#